data_AF-A0A5B8CHR0-F1
#
_entry.id   AF-A0A5B8CHR0-F1
#
_cell.length_a   1.000
_cell.length_b   1.000
_cell.length_c   1.000
_cell.angle_alpha   90.00
_cell.angle_beta   90.00
_cell.angle_gamma   90.00
#
_symmetry.space_group_name_H-M   'P 1'
#
loop_
_entity.id
_entity.type
_entity.pdbx_description
1 polymer ?
#
loop_
_entity_poly.entity_id
_entity_poly.type
_entity_poly.pdbx_seq_one_letter_code
_entity_poly.pdbx_strand_id
1 'polypeptide(L)'
;MPADTRALIALLLTDLASDARRRSRASWDSRKAFVAAYWATVAVYAGHVARVLRGNGRKSAERKPFRISHKGYPDLMATDWADASHQYCERRDQLGLGASMFPEAMIQIAGMPVGRISYNGRIWMPGPWQPGDEPLFDNRRAETD
;
A
#
# COMPACT_ATOMS: atom_id res chain seq x y z
N MET A 1 -19.15 -11.48 -3.08
CA MET A 1 -17.69 -11.30 -2.95
C MET A 1 -17.34 -11.10 -1.48
N PRO A 2 -16.35 -11.82 -0.93
CA PRO A 2 -15.91 -11.67 0.47
C PRO A 2 -15.56 -10.23 0.83
N ALA A 3 -15.76 -9.86 2.11
CA ALA A 3 -15.55 -8.48 2.56
C ALA A 3 -14.12 -8.01 2.37
N ASP A 4 -13.16 -8.88 2.67
CA ASP A 4 -11.74 -8.56 2.59
C ASP A 4 -11.31 -8.38 1.13
N THR A 5 -11.83 -9.20 0.20
CA THR A 5 -11.56 -9.07 -1.24
C THR A 5 -12.10 -7.76 -1.79
N ARG A 6 -13.28 -7.32 -1.32
CA ARG A 6 -13.83 -5.99 -1.65
C ARG A 6 -12.92 -4.88 -1.19
N ALA A 7 -12.35 -4.99 0.02
CA ALA A 7 -11.43 -3.99 0.54
C ALA A 7 -10.14 -3.91 -0.28
N LEU A 8 -9.54 -5.05 -0.64
CA LEU A 8 -8.36 -5.09 -1.51
C LEU A 8 -8.63 -4.45 -2.88
N ILE A 9 -9.72 -4.84 -3.54
CA ILE A 9 -10.06 -4.28 -4.85
C ILE A 9 -10.37 -2.78 -4.74
N ALA A 10 -11.06 -2.34 -3.69
CA ALA A 10 -11.33 -0.93 -3.46
C ALA A 10 -10.04 -0.11 -3.27
N LEU A 11 -9.05 -0.67 -2.57
CA LEU A 11 -7.74 -0.05 -2.41
C LEU A 11 -7.04 0.09 -3.77
N LEU A 12 -6.92 -1.01 -4.52
CA LEU A 12 -6.29 -1.02 -5.85
C LEU A 12 -6.95 -0.03 -6.82
N LEU A 13 -8.27 0.02 -6.85
CA LEU A 13 -9.01 0.96 -7.70
C LEU A 13 -8.82 2.42 -7.27
N THR A 14 -8.56 2.67 -5.99
CA THR A 14 -8.29 4.03 -5.48
C THR A 14 -6.89 4.49 -5.89
N ASP A 15 -5.92 3.59 -5.83
CA ASP A 15 -4.57 3.85 -6.34
C ASP A 15 -4.59 4.09 -7.86
N LEU A 16 -5.25 3.20 -8.62
CA LEU A 16 -5.45 3.36 -10.06
C LEU A 16 -6.13 4.69 -10.41
N ALA A 17 -7.15 5.09 -9.64
CA ALA A 17 -7.81 6.38 -9.85
C ALA A 17 -6.86 7.56 -9.62
N SER A 18 -5.93 7.45 -8.68
CA SER A 18 -4.93 8.48 -8.39
C SER A 18 -3.87 8.57 -9.49
N ASP A 19 -3.38 7.43 -9.98
CA ASP A 19 -2.45 7.36 -11.10
C ASP A 19 -3.07 7.88 -12.40
N ALA A 20 -4.29 7.46 -12.71
CA ALA A 20 -5.02 7.93 -13.87
C ALA A 20 -5.23 9.46 -13.84
N ARG A 21 -5.47 10.07 -12.67
CA ARG A 21 -5.52 11.54 -12.54
C ARG A 21 -4.18 12.19 -12.83
N ARG A 22 -3.05 11.62 -12.37
CA ARG A 22 -1.71 12.13 -12.69
C ARG A 22 -1.44 12.08 -14.19
N ARG A 23 -1.73 10.95 -14.84
CA ARG A 23 -1.56 10.77 -16.29
C ARG A 23 -2.46 11.68 -17.11
N SER A 24 -3.71 11.90 -16.66
CA SER A 24 -4.63 12.84 -17.30
C SER A 24 -4.06 14.26 -17.28
N ARG A 25 -3.59 14.74 -16.12
CA ARG A 25 -2.94 16.06 -15.98
C ARG A 25 -1.71 16.18 -16.87
N ALA A 26 -0.77 15.23 -16.80
CA ALA A 26 0.41 15.24 -17.66
C ALA A 26 0.07 15.24 -19.17
N SER A 27 -1.02 14.56 -19.56
CA SER A 27 -1.50 14.56 -20.94
C SER A 27 -2.13 15.89 -21.35
N TRP A 28 -2.82 16.58 -20.43
CA TRP A 28 -3.30 17.95 -20.65
C TRP A 28 -2.13 18.91 -20.86
N ASP A 29 -1.11 18.84 -19.99
CA ASP A 29 0.09 19.68 -20.09
C ASP A 29 0.84 19.44 -21.41
N SER A 30 0.85 18.19 -21.88
CA SER A 30 1.44 17.79 -23.15
C SER A 30 0.54 18.04 -24.37
N ARG A 31 -0.59 18.74 -24.22
CA ARG A 31 -1.58 19.04 -25.28
C ARG A 31 -2.18 17.79 -25.97
N LYS A 32 -2.25 16.66 -25.27
CA LYS A 32 -2.83 15.39 -25.74
C LYS A 32 -4.27 15.22 -25.23
N ALA A 33 -5.19 16.05 -25.72
CA ALA A 33 -6.55 16.19 -25.18
C ALA A 33 -7.34 14.86 -25.10
N PHE A 34 -7.34 14.04 -26.17
CA PHE A 34 -8.07 12.76 -26.16
C PHE A 34 -7.51 11.77 -25.14
N VAL A 35 -6.19 11.68 -25.02
CA VAL A 35 -5.51 10.82 -24.04
C VAL A 35 -5.81 11.33 -22.62
N ALA A 36 -5.83 12.64 -22.43
CA ALA A 36 -6.18 13.25 -21.15
C ALA A 36 -7.62 12.93 -20.73
N ALA A 37 -8.58 13.02 -21.66
CA ALA A 37 -9.98 12.66 -21.44
C ALA A 37 -10.17 11.17 -21.15
N TYR A 38 -9.43 10.29 -21.86
CA TYR A 38 -9.40 8.86 -21.58
C TYR A 38 -8.97 8.58 -20.12
N TRP A 39 -7.81 9.11 -19.71
CA TRP A 39 -7.31 8.92 -18.35
C TRP A 39 -8.23 9.55 -17.28
N ALA A 40 -8.87 10.69 -17.57
CA ALA A 40 -9.87 11.28 -16.68
C ALA A 40 -11.07 10.34 -16.49
N THR A 41 -11.53 9.70 -17.57
CA THR A 41 -12.64 8.75 -17.55
C THR A 41 -12.28 7.51 -16.70
N VAL A 42 -11.08 6.96 -16.89
CA VAL A 42 -10.56 5.85 -16.07
C VAL A 42 -10.55 6.23 -14.59
N ALA A 43 -10.07 7.42 -14.25
CA ALA A 43 -10.03 7.90 -12.87
C ALA A 43 -11.42 7.99 -12.22
N VAL A 44 -12.43 8.43 -12.98
CA VAL A 44 -13.82 8.54 -12.51
C VAL A 44 -14.40 7.15 -12.26
N TYR A 45 -14.33 6.25 -13.25
CA TYR A 45 -14.92 4.91 -13.11
C TYR A 45 -14.24 4.10 -12.01
N ALA A 46 -12.90 4.10 -11.95
CA ALA A 46 -12.18 3.41 -10.88
C ALA A 46 -12.59 3.95 -9.50
N GLY A 47 -12.72 5.28 -9.36
CA GLY A 47 -13.17 5.91 -8.12
C GLY A 47 -14.62 5.57 -7.73
N HIS A 48 -15.52 5.49 -8.71
CA HIS A 48 -16.91 5.10 -8.49
C HIS A 48 -17.03 3.65 -8.03
N VAL A 49 -16.37 2.72 -8.73
CA VAL A 49 -16.37 1.31 -8.35
C VAL A 49 -15.75 1.12 -6.95
N ALA A 50 -14.63 1.79 -6.67
CA ALA A 50 -14.01 1.74 -5.34
C ALA A 50 -14.96 2.25 -4.23
N ARG A 51 -15.72 3.31 -4.50
CA ARG A 51 -16.70 3.85 -3.55
C ARG A 51 -17.85 2.86 -3.28
N VAL A 52 -18.36 2.22 -4.33
CA VAL A 52 -19.40 1.18 -4.17
C VAL A 52 -18.88 0.00 -3.35
N LEU A 53 -17.64 -0.43 -3.59
CA LEU A 53 -17.03 -1.55 -2.86
C LEU A 53 -16.77 -1.28 -1.37
N ARG A 54 -16.47 -0.04 -0.99
CA ARG A 54 -16.32 0.37 0.43
C ARG A 54 -17.66 0.43 1.19
N GLY A 55 -18.76 0.64 0.48
CA GLY A 55 -20.09 0.86 1.07
C GLY A 55 -20.25 2.24 1.74
N ASN A 56 -21.49 2.66 1.96
CA ASN A 56 -21.82 4.01 2.45
C ASN A 56 -21.50 4.27 3.94
N GLY A 57 -20.97 3.28 4.69
CA GLY A 57 -21.03 3.26 6.16
C GLY A 57 -19.72 3.36 6.95
N ARG A 58 -18.54 3.53 6.35
CA ARG A 58 -17.26 3.54 7.10
C ARG A 58 -16.37 4.72 6.71
N LYS A 59 -16.82 5.94 6.99
CA LYS A 59 -16.05 7.16 6.68
C LYS A 59 -14.84 7.45 7.59
N SER A 60 -14.51 6.66 8.62
CA SER A 60 -13.53 7.10 9.63
C SER A 60 -12.41 6.14 10.05
N ALA A 61 -12.50 4.83 9.79
CA ALA A 61 -11.46 3.87 10.23
C ALA A 61 -10.39 3.56 9.16
N GLU A 62 -10.54 4.12 7.95
CA GLU A 62 -9.93 3.60 6.72
C GLU A 62 -8.82 4.49 6.14
N ARG A 63 -8.30 5.45 6.92
CA ARG A 63 -7.18 6.31 6.49
C ARG A 63 -5.83 5.59 6.49
N LYS A 64 -5.70 4.52 7.28
CA LYS A 64 -4.51 3.68 7.39
C LYS A 64 -4.88 2.22 7.11
N PRO A 65 -5.06 1.84 5.83
CA PRO A 65 -5.57 0.52 5.48
C PRO A 65 -4.56 -0.60 5.77
N PHE A 66 -3.29 -0.25 5.95
CA PHE A 66 -2.21 -1.19 6.23
C PHE A 66 -2.10 -1.39 7.74
N ARG A 67 -2.45 -2.59 8.21
CA ARG A 67 -2.16 -3.04 9.57
C ARG A 67 -0.86 -3.82 9.55
N ILE A 68 0.11 -3.42 10.36
CA ILE A 68 1.38 -4.13 10.51
C ILE A 68 1.28 -4.97 11.78
N SER A 69 1.06 -6.27 11.61
CA SER A 69 1.09 -7.24 12.69
C SER A 69 2.53 -7.64 12.97
N HIS A 70 3.00 -7.38 14.18
CA HIS A 70 4.36 -7.66 14.60
C HIS A 70 4.33 -8.47 15.91
N LYS A 71 4.74 -9.74 15.83
CA LYS A 71 4.72 -10.66 16.98
C LYS A 71 5.48 -10.07 18.18
N GLY A 72 4.81 -9.95 19.31
CA GLY A 72 5.38 -9.41 20.55
C GLY A 72 5.27 -7.90 20.70
N TYR A 73 4.66 -7.20 19.74
CA TYR A 73 4.48 -5.75 19.76
C TYR A 73 3.04 -5.35 19.41
N PRO A 74 2.58 -4.17 19.85
CA PRO A 74 1.31 -3.62 19.38
C PRO A 74 1.30 -3.42 17.86
N ASP A 75 0.17 -3.69 17.23
CA ASP A 75 -0.02 -3.47 15.79
C ASP A 75 0.21 -1.99 15.42
N LEU A 76 0.92 -1.74 14.33
CA LEU A 76 1.09 -0.41 13.74
C LEU A 76 0.10 -0.20 12.59
N MET A 77 -0.26 1.06 12.33
CA MET A 77 -1.21 1.42 11.28
C MET A 77 -0.51 2.34 10.29
N ALA A 78 -0.55 2.01 9.00
CA ALA A 78 0.09 2.77 7.93
C ALA A 78 -0.86 3.13 6.77
N THR A 79 -0.58 4.24 6.10
CA THR A 79 -1.36 4.75 4.97
C THR A 79 -1.06 4.03 3.67
N ASP A 80 0.20 3.64 3.48
CA ASP A 80 0.76 3.03 2.27
C ASP A 80 2.01 2.21 2.60
N TRP A 81 2.68 1.69 1.58
CA TRP A 81 3.90 0.89 1.72
C TRP A 81 5.08 1.67 2.32
N ALA A 82 5.23 2.96 2.00
CA ALA A 82 6.34 3.78 2.48
C ALA A 82 6.16 4.10 3.97
N ASP A 83 4.97 4.55 4.37
CA ASP A 83 4.61 4.74 5.78
C ASP A 83 4.73 3.43 6.58
N ALA A 84 4.38 2.30 5.96
CA ALA A 84 4.51 1.00 6.62
C ALA A 84 5.97 0.59 6.88
N SER A 85 6.84 0.78 5.89
CA SER A 85 8.28 0.57 6.03
C SER A 85 8.86 1.53 7.08
N HIS A 86 8.49 2.80 7.02
CA HIS A 86 8.96 3.84 7.92
C HIS A 86 8.62 3.52 9.38
N GLN A 87 7.36 3.25 9.71
CA GLN A 87 6.95 2.95 11.09
C GLN A 87 7.60 1.67 11.63
N TYR A 88 7.86 0.68 10.78
CA TYR A 88 8.59 -0.53 11.19
C TYR A 88 10.06 -0.21 11.50
N CYS A 89 10.74 0.54 10.63
CA CYS A 89 12.13 0.95 10.82
C CYS A 89 12.29 1.86 12.03
N GLU A 90 11.39 2.82 12.23
CA GLU A 90 11.40 3.70 13.39
C GLU A 90 11.33 2.90 14.69
N ARG A 91 10.41 1.93 14.79
CA ARG A 91 10.32 1.03 15.94
C ARG A 91 11.60 0.21 16.14
N ARG A 92 12.17 -0.33 15.06
CA ARG A 92 13.43 -1.09 15.11
C ARG A 92 14.55 -0.24 15.70
N ASP A 93 14.70 0.97 15.19
CA ASP A 93 15.79 1.89 15.53
C ASP A 93 15.65 2.41 16.97
N GLN A 94 14.42 2.64 17.44
CA GLN A 94 14.15 2.99 18.84
C GLN A 94 14.53 1.88 19.83
N LEU A 95 14.37 0.61 19.44
CA LEU A 95 14.67 -0.53 20.32
C LEU A 95 16.14 -0.96 20.24
N GLY A 96 16.87 -0.58 19.18
CA GLY A 96 18.28 -0.91 19.00
C GLY A 96 18.56 -2.41 18.90
N LEU A 97 17.55 -3.22 18.58
CA LEU A 97 17.65 -4.69 18.54
C LEU A 97 18.20 -5.14 17.18
N GLY A 98 19.14 -6.08 17.20
CA GLY A 98 19.64 -6.75 16.00
C GLY A 98 18.60 -7.68 15.35
N ALA A 99 18.86 -8.11 14.12
CA ALA A 99 17.92 -8.90 13.30
C ALA A 99 17.45 -10.22 13.93
N SER A 100 18.24 -10.84 14.79
CA SER A 100 17.85 -12.04 15.52
C SER A 100 16.80 -11.80 16.61
N MET A 101 16.74 -10.57 17.13
CA MET A 101 15.88 -10.17 18.25
C MET A 101 14.70 -9.29 17.82
N PHE A 102 14.69 -8.85 16.56
CA PHE A 102 13.61 -8.05 15.98
C PHE A 102 12.93 -8.82 14.83
N PRO A 103 11.85 -9.55 15.13
CA PRO A 103 11.22 -10.42 14.15
C PRO A 103 10.59 -9.63 13.00
N GLU A 104 10.42 -10.31 11.86
CA GLU A 104 9.71 -9.72 10.71
C GLU A 104 8.25 -9.39 11.07
N ALA A 105 7.70 -8.37 10.40
CA ALA A 105 6.30 -7.99 10.55
C ALA A 105 5.49 -8.34 9.30
N MET A 106 4.20 -8.64 9.49
CA MET A 106 3.25 -8.91 8.41
C MET A 106 2.36 -7.70 8.17
N ILE A 107 2.26 -7.26 6.93
CA ILE A 107 1.31 -6.25 6.50
C ILE A 107 0.02 -6.95 6.11
N GLN A 108 -1.07 -6.46 6.68
CA GLN A 108 -2.43 -6.94 6.43
C GLN A 108 -3.32 -5.80 5.97
N ILE A 109 -4.22 -6.10 5.04
CA ILE A 109 -5.34 -5.22 4.67
C ILE A 109 -6.63 -6.00 4.89
N ALA A 110 -7.53 -5.46 5.70
CA ALA A 110 -8.75 -6.15 6.12
C ALA A 110 -8.47 -7.59 6.64
N GLY A 111 -7.37 -7.77 7.39
CA GLY A 111 -6.98 -9.08 7.93
C GLY A 111 -6.31 -10.02 6.93
N MET A 112 -6.29 -9.72 5.63
CA MET A 112 -5.56 -10.51 4.63
C MET A 112 -4.08 -10.10 4.59
N PRO A 113 -3.14 -11.06 4.67
CA PRO A 113 -1.71 -10.77 4.50
C PRO A 113 -1.43 -10.36 3.05
N VAL A 114 -0.81 -9.18 2.89
CA VAL A 114 -0.49 -8.58 1.58
C VAL A 114 1.00 -8.33 1.39
N GLY A 115 1.79 -8.34 2.45
CA GLY A 115 3.24 -8.27 2.37
C GLY A 115 3.91 -8.59 3.69
N ARG A 116 5.20 -8.92 3.66
CA ARG A 116 6.04 -9.05 4.86
C ARG A 116 7.15 -8.01 4.84
N ILE A 117 7.45 -7.40 5.98
CA ILE A 117 8.52 -6.42 6.13
C ILE A 117 9.74 -7.15 6.69
N SER A 118 10.82 -7.20 5.90
CA SER A 118 12.09 -7.74 6.37
C SER A 118 12.82 -6.75 7.28
N TYR A 119 13.78 -7.24 8.05
CA TYR A 119 14.54 -6.44 9.02
C TYR A 119 15.08 -5.10 8.47
N ASN A 120 15.52 -5.06 7.21
CA ASN A 120 16.06 -3.86 6.56
C ASN A 120 14.99 -2.85 6.07
N GLY A 121 13.71 -3.10 6.29
CA GLY A 121 12.61 -2.22 5.88
C GLY A 121 12.04 -2.50 4.49
N ARG A 122 12.57 -3.47 3.74
CA ARG A 122 12.00 -3.90 2.46
C ARG A 122 10.72 -4.69 2.67
N ILE A 123 9.79 -4.54 1.73
CA ILE A 123 8.50 -5.23 1.77
C ILE A 123 8.46 -6.25 0.65
N TRP A 124 8.17 -7.50 0.99
CA TRP A 124 8.14 -8.64 0.09
C TRP A 124 6.74 -9.24 -0.01
N MET A 125 6.51 -10.07 -1.02
CA MET A 125 5.33 -10.93 -1.08
C MET A 125 5.22 -11.78 0.20
N PRO A 126 4.00 -12.02 0.71
CA PRO A 126 3.80 -12.97 1.81
C PRO A 126 4.30 -14.36 1.42
N GLY A 127 5.03 -15.01 2.31
CA GLY A 127 5.57 -16.34 2.10
C GLY A 127 7.10 -16.41 2.19
N PRO A 128 7.68 -17.61 2.00
CA PRO A 128 9.12 -17.80 2.01
C PRO A 128 9.76 -17.08 0.83
N TRP A 129 10.91 -16.44 1.07
CA TRP A 129 11.71 -15.83 0.02
C TRP A 129 12.26 -16.88 -0.94
N GLN A 130 12.26 -16.58 -2.24
CA GLN A 130 12.94 -17.36 -3.26
C GLN A 130 14.03 -16.55 -3.97
N PRO A 131 15.12 -17.20 -4.41
CA PRO A 131 16.12 -16.53 -5.24
C PRO A 131 15.49 -15.94 -6.51
N GLY A 132 15.69 -14.64 -6.72
CA GLY A 132 15.13 -13.90 -7.86
C GLY A 132 13.84 -13.13 -7.55
N ASP A 133 13.25 -13.30 -6.36
CA ASP A 133 12.13 -12.46 -5.94
C ASP A 133 12.57 -10.99 -5.86
N GLU A 134 11.70 -10.10 -6.32
CA GLU A 134 11.83 -8.66 -6.14
C GLU A 134 10.91 -8.18 -5.00
N PRO A 135 11.35 -7.19 -4.21
CA PRO A 135 10.50 -6.62 -3.19
C PRO A 135 9.33 -5.85 -3.83
N LEU A 136 8.15 -5.95 -3.21
CA LEU A 136 6.99 -5.11 -3.53
C LEU A 136 7.29 -3.63 -3.29
N PHE A 137 8.17 -3.34 -2.32
CA PHE A 137 8.66 -1.99 -2.04
C PHE A 137 10.10 -2.05 -1.49
N ASP A 138 10.99 -1.25 -2.07
CA ASP A 138 12.36 -1.06 -1.59
C ASP A 138 12.53 0.38 -1.09
N ASN A 139 12.55 0.53 0.24
CA ASN A 139 12.68 1.83 0.90
C ASN A 139 13.98 2.57 0.52
N ARG A 140 15.04 1.83 0.18
CA ARG A 140 16.31 2.43 -0.26
C ARG A 140 16.23 3.09 -1.63
N ARG A 141 15.34 2.58 -2.50
CA ARG A 141 15.09 3.20 -3.81
C ARG A 141 14.16 4.40 -3.66
N ALA A 142 13.19 4.32 -2.75
CA ALA A 142 12.23 5.37 -2.49
C ALA A 142 12.84 6.63 -1.83
N GLU A 143 13.96 6.51 -1.11
CA GLU A 143 14.67 7.67 -0.54
C GLU A 143 15.48 8.48 -1.56
N THR A 144 15.65 7.96 -2.79
CA THR A 144 16.51 8.58 -3.82
C THR A 144 15.73 9.36 -4.90
N ASP A 145 14.40 9.21 -4.95
CA ASP A 145 13.50 9.93 -5.88
C ASP A 145 12.85 11.16 -5.22
#